data_AF-A0A4S2AUR5-F1
#
_entry.id   AF-A0A4S2AUR5-F1
#
_cell.length_a   1.000
_cell.length_b   1.000
_cell.length_c   1.000
_cell.angle_alpha   90.00
_cell.angle_beta   90.00
_cell.angle_gamma   90.00
#
_symmetry.space_group_name_H-M   'P 1'
#
loop_
_entity.id
_entity.type
_entity.pdbx_description
1 polymer ?
#
loop_
_entity_poly.entity_id
_entity_poly.type
_entity_poly.pdbx_seq_one_letter_code
_entity_poly.pdbx_strand_id
1 'polypeptide(L)'
;MSMGKVYESDIDPDEFIRSFREESSSLSTLKKPAEQPEENPALPQPESQSKPQPVKEIPSSESDREKEYMDRFVRNMAYMAPEEKFTPTEIDPDFIWKIRKILFCRQKGRVCSVKAYINNVLAAHFDEYADIINPKL
;
A
#
# COMPACT_ATOMS: atom_id res chain seq x y z
N MET A 1 36.50 43.21 13.27
CA MET A 1 36.12 42.22 14.29
C MET A 1 34.92 41.46 13.75
N SER A 2 35.08 40.19 13.41
CA SER A 2 34.01 39.35 12.83
C SER A 2 33.25 38.66 13.95
N MET A 3 31.95 38.91 14.07
CA MET A 3 31.05 38.18 14.97
C MET A 3 30.26 37.17 14.14
N GLY A 4 30.88 36.03 13.85
CA GLY A 4 30.14 34.86 13.38
C GLY A 4 29.25 34.39 14.53
N LYS A 5 27.93 34.36 14.33
CA LYS A 5 27.00 33.78 15.30
C LYS A 5 27.29 32.27 15.38
N VAL A 6 28.07 31.86 16.36
CA VAL A 6 28.25 30.46 16.71
C VAL A 6 26.97 30.05 17.44
N TYR A 7 26.16 29.20 16.81
CA TYR A 7 25.03 28.56 17.47
C TYR A 7 25.58 27.32 18.15
N GLU A 8 26.15 27.47 19.36
CA GLU A 8 26.39 26.32 20.22
C GLU A 8 25.03 25.82 20.68
N SER A 9 24.63 24.68 20.11
CA SER A 9 23.46 23.96 20.60
C SER A 9 23.99 22.96 21.62
N ASP A 10 24.04 23.38 22.89
CA ASP A 10 24.14 22.47 24.03
C ASP A 10 22.82 21.71 24.20
N ILE A 11 22.37 21.04 23.14
CA ILE A 11 21.18 20.20 23.17
C ILE A 11 21.64 18.87 23.74
N ASP A 12 21.36 18.65 25.01
CA ASP A 12 21.56 17.35 25.66
C ASP A 12 20.67 16.32 24.93
N PRO A 13 21.25 15.28 24.30
CA PRO A 13 20.48 14.26 23.60
C PRO A 13 19.48 13.57 24.52
N ASP A 14 19.77 13.47 25.82
CA ASP A 14 18.86 12.88 26.79
C ASP A 14 17.68 13.79 27.11
N GLU A 15 17.85 15.12 27.09
CA GLU A 15 16.77 16.09 27.28
C GLU A 15 15.78 16.06 26.10
N PHE A 16 16.30 15.95 24.87
CA PHE A 16 15.46 15.77 23.68
C PHE A 16 14.61 14.49 23.76
N ILE A 17 15.20 13.37 24.19
CA ILE A 17 14.48 12.09 24.34
C ILE A 17 13.47 12.14 25.50
N ARG A 18 13.80 12.82 26.61
CA ARG A 18 12.90 13.00 27.76
C ARG A 18 11.63 13.73 27.37
N SER A 19 11.72 14.80 26.58
CA SER A 19 10.54 15.57 26.13
C SER A 19 9.48 14.70 25.45
N PHE A 20 9.89 13.74 24.60
CA PHE A 20 8.98 12.82 23.90
C PHE A 20 8.35 11.77 24.82
N ARG A 21 9.03 11.38 25.90
CA ARG A 21 8.48 10.42 26.87
C ARG A 21 7.55 11.09 27.87
N GLU A 22 7.89 12.29 28.32
CA GLU A 22 7.19 12.97 29.42
C GLU A 22 5.79 13.47 29.00
N GLU A 23 5.60 13.91 27.74
CA GLU A 23 4.28 14.38 27.23
C GLU A 23 3.30 13.25 26.85
N SER A 24 3.72 11.99 26.84
CA SER A 24 2.87 10.84 26.43
C SER A 24 1.94 10.31 27.53
N SER A 25 1.79 11.02 28.66
CA SER A 25 1.06 10.56 29.85
C SER A 25 -0.21 11.36 30.18
N SER A 26 -1.00 11.77 29.19
CA SER A 26 -2.33 12.38 29.44
C SER A 26 -3.49 11.76 28.67
N LEU A 27 -3.39 10.50 28.23
CA LEU A 27 -4.48 9.82 27.54
C LEU A 27 -4.71 8.40 28.09
N SER A 28 -5.12 8.31 29.36
CA SER A 28 -5.73 7.08 29.87
C SER A 28 -6.66 7.35 31.06
N THR A 29 -7.93 7.62 30.76
CA THR A 29 -9.04 7.44 31.70
C THR A 29 -10.25 6.86 30.96
N LEU A 30 -10.16 5.60 30.53
CA LEU A 30 -11.32 4.80 30.18
C LEU A 30 -11.49 3.72 31.26
N LYS A 31 -12.24 4.07 32.31
CA LYS A 31 -12.60 3.18 33.42
C LYS A 31 -13.44 2.02 32.91
N LYS A 32 -12.98 0.80 33.20
CA LYS A 32 -13.78 -0.43 33.27
C LYS A 32 -14.01 -0.77 34.74
N PRO A 33 -15.21 -1.25 35.13
CA PRO A 33 -15.33 -2.06 36.34
C PRO A 33 -15.71 -3.51 35.99
N ALA A 34 -14.98 -4.47 36.55
CA ALA A 34 -15.44 -5.83 36.89
C ALA A 34 -16.16 -5.74 38.27
N GLU A 35 -17.01 -6.65 38.76
CA GLU A 35 -17.19 -8.08 38.59
C GLU A 35 -18.58 -8.50 39.20
N GLN A 36 -19.05 -9.71 38.85
CA GLN A 36 -20.22 -10.58 39.16
C GLN A 36 -20.90 -10.51 40.58
N PRO A 37 -22.06 -11.18 40.92
CA PRO A 37 -22.63 -12.43 40.34
C PRO A 37 -24.19 -12.64 40.30
N GLU A 38 -24.58 -13.73 39.60
CA GLU A 38 -25.76 -14.63 39.68
C GLU A 38 -27.25 -14.19 39.56
N GLU A 39 -28.02 -15.13 38.99
CA GLU A 39 -29.48 -15.37 38.93
C GLU A 39 -30.42 -14.60 37.96
N ASN A 40 -31.08 -15.41 37.10
CA ASN A 40 -32.26 -15.14 36.26
C ASN A 40 -33.45 -14.65 37.13
N PRO A 41 -34.44 -13.85 36.63
CA PRO A 41 -35.29 -14.26 35.50
C PRO A 41 -35.90 -13.14 34.60
N ALA A 42 -36.25 -13.53 33.36
CA ALA A 42 -37.51 -13.26 32.63
C ALA A 42 -38.08 -11.82 32.41
N LEU A 43 -38.04 -11.39 31.13
CA LEU A 43 -39.00 -10.57 30.32
C LEU A 43 -39.24 -9.06 30.67
N PRO A 44 -39.80 -8.20 29.76
CA PRO A 44 -39.64 -8.09 28.28
C PRO A 44 -39.55 -6.64 27.69
N GLN A 45 -39.16 -6.55 26.40
CA GLN A 45 -39.43 -5.48 25.39
C GLN A 45 -38.69 -4.11 25.46
N PRO A 46 -38.62 -3.30 24.36
CA PRO A 46 -39.13 -3.49 22.99
C PRO A 46 -38.08 -3.32 21.87
N GLU A 47 -38.53 -3.68 20.67
CA GLU A 47 -37.87 -3.62 19.38
C GLU A 47 -37.38 -2.21 19.00
N SER A 48 -36.21 -2.15 18.36
CA SER A 48 -35.89 -1.08 17.41
C SER A 48 -35.00 -1.65 16.31
N GLN A 49 -35.66 -1.95 15.20
CA GLN A 49 -35.09 -2.35 13.93
C GLN A 49 -34.16 -1.24 13.42
N SER A 50 -32.84 -1.50 13.37
CA SER A 50 -31.92 -0.73 12.55
C SER A 50 -31.53 -1.54 11.33
N LYS A 51 -32.09 -1.15 10.18
CA LYS A 51 -31.80 -1.67 8.84
C LYS A 51 -30.30 -1.87 8.60
N PRO A 52 -29.88 -2.96 7.93
CA PRO A 52 -28.54 -3.02 7.34
C PRO A 52 -28.46 -1.96 6.22
N GLN A 53 -27.47 -1.07 6.34
CA GLN A 53 -27.13 -0.14 5.27
C GLN A 53 -26.71 -0.95 4.03
N PRO A 54 -27.20 -0.62 2.82
CA PRO A 54 -26.69 -1.26 1.62
C PRO A 54 -25.28 -0.73 1.38
N VAL A 55 -24.30 -1.60 1.59
CA VAL A 55 -22.95 -1.39 1.05
C VAL A 55 -23.14 -1.24 -0.45
N LYS A 56 -22.90 -0.03 -0.97
CA LYS A 56 -22.88 0.25 -2.41
C LYS A 56 -21.88 -0.72 -3.04
N GLU A 57 -22.39 -1.75 -3.69
CA GLU A 57 -21.62 -2.53 -4.65
C GLU A 57 -21.19 -1.57 -5.75
N ILE A 58 -19.88 -1.32 -5.81
CA ILE A 58 -19.25 -0.63 -6.93
C ILE A 58 -19.49 -1.52 -8.15
N PRO A 59 -20.05 -1.01 -9.26
CA PRO A 59 -20.32 -1.83 -10.43
C PRO A 59 -18.98 -2.28 -11.01
N SER A 60 -18.63 -3.55 -10.78
CA SER A 60 -17.40 -4.18 -11.25
C SER A 60 -17.65 -4.92 -12.56
N SER A 61 -18.12 -4.20 -13.58
CA SER A 61 -18.05 -4.73 -14.95
C SER A 61 -16.71 -4.31 -15.56
N GLU A 62 -15.60 -4.84 -15.04
CA GLU A 62 -14.33 -4.81 -15.79
C GLU A 62 -14.57 -5.53 -17.12
N SER A 63 -14.25 -4.86 -18.23
CA SER A 63 -14.27 -5.51 -19.55
C SER A 63 -13.33 -6.71 -19.53
N ASP A 64 -13.63 -7.77 -20.29
CA ASP A 64 -12.74 -8.94 -20.37
C ASP A 64 -11.31 -8.55 -20.82
N ARG A 65 -11.21 -7.52 -21.66
CA ARG A 65 -9.92 -6.92 -22.04
C ARG A 65 -9.20 -6.23 -20.87
N GLU A 66 -9.94 -5.56 -19.99
CA GLU A 66 -9.35 -4.94 -18.79
C GLU A 66 -8.86 -6.01 -17.82
N LYS A 67 -9.62 -7.10 -17.62
CA LYS A 67 -9.19 -8.24 -16.81
C LYS A 67 -7.92 -8.87 -17.36
N GLU A 68 -7.89 -9.18 -18.65
CA GLU A 68 -6.70 -9.76 -19.30
C GLU A 68 -5.49 -8.84 -19.15
N TYR A 69 -5.67 -7.53 -19.35
CA TYR A 69 -4.60 -6.54 -19.13
C TYR A 69 -4.11 -6.56 -17.68
N MET A 70 -5.04 -6.53 -16.71
CA MET A 70 -4.70 -6.52 -15.29
C MET A 70 -3.96 -7.80 -14.90
N ASP A 71 -4.42 -8.96 -15.37
CA ASP A 71 -3.83 -10.24 -15.03
C ASP A 71 -2.46 -10.43 -15.68
N ARG A 72 -2.30 -10.06 -16.96
CA ARG A 72 -1.02 -10.18 -17.67
C ARG A 72 0.06 -9.23 -17.15
N PHE A 73 -0.27 -7.97 -16.93
CA PHE A 73 0.74 -6.92 -16.72
C PHE A 73 0.82 -6.40 -15.28
N VAL A 74 -0.31 -6.32 -14.56
CA VAL A 74 -0.40 -5.65 -13.25
C VAL A 74 -0.35 -6.64 -12.08
N ARG A 75 -1.05 -7.76 -12.18
CA ARG A 75 -1.18 -8.79 -11.13
C ARG A 75 -0.23 -9.97 -11.34
N ASN A 76 0.47 -10.03 -12.48
CA ASN A 76 1.50 -11.03 -12.71
C ASN A 76 2.76 -10.72 -11.88
N MET A 77 3.15 -11.68 -11.03
CA MET A 77 4.28 -11.59 -10.10
C MET A 77 5.55 -12.30 -10.58
N ALA A 78 5.57 -12.86 -11.80
CA ALA A 78 6.67 -13.70 -12.30
C ALA A 78 8.06 -13.06 -12.12
N TYR A 79 8.18 -11.75 -12.35
CA TYR A 79 9.46 -11.02 -12.25
C TYR A 79 9.64 -10.24 -10.93
N MET A 80 8.90 -10.58 -9.89
CA MET A 80 9.04 -9.92 -8.58
C MET A 80 10.33 -10.31 -7.86
N ALA A 81 10.63 -11.61 -7.81
CA ALA A 81 11.77 -12.18 -7.10
C ALA A 81 12.78 -12.76 -8.10
N PRO A 82 13.72 -11.96 -8.62
CA PRO A 82 14.72 -12.47 -9.53
C PRO A 82 15.76 -13.29 -8.76
N GLU A 83 16.21 -14.38 -9.37
CA GLU A 83 17.34 -15.15 -8.87
C GLU A 83 18.66 -14.43 -9.17
N GLU A 84 18.71 -13.68 -10.26
CA GLU A 84 19.88 -12.94 -10.74
C GLU A 84 19.81 -11.44 -10.46
N LYS A 85 20.98 -10.78 -10.45
CA LYS A 85 21.06 -9.32 -10.30
C LYS A 85 20.74 -8.64 -11.63
N PHE A 86 19.76 -7.74 -11.60
CA PHE A 86 19.45 -6.91 -12.76
C PHE A 86 20.45 -5.77 -12.93
N THR A 87 20.82 -5.50 -14.19
CA THR A 87 21.57 -4.31 -14.58
C THR A 87 20.67 -3.07 -14.51
N PRO A 88 21.09 -1.96 -13.87
CA PRO A 88 20.33 -0.72 -13.89
C PRO A 88 20.26 -0.15 -15.32
N THR A 89 19.06 0.17 -15.77
CA THR A 89 18.79 0.77 -17.09
C THR A 89 17.91 1.99 -16.89
N GLU A 90 18.21 3.07 -17.61
CA GLU A 90 17.40 4.28 -17.58
C GLU A 90 16.08 4.07 -18.32
N ILE A 91 14.99 4.52 -17.71
CA ILE A 91 13.66 4.49 -18.29
C ILE A 91 13.14 5.92 -18.26
N ASP A 92 12.50 6.33 -19.35
CA ASP A 92 11.91 7.66 -19.46
C ASP A 92 11.00 7.96 -18.25
N PRO A 93 11.17 9.12 -17.58
CA PRO A 93 10.42 9.45 -16.37
C PRO A 93 8.91 9.50 -16.60
N ASP A 94 8.44 9.87 -17.80
CA ASP A 94 7.01 9.89 -18.12
C ASP A 94 6.42 8.48 -18.14
N PHE A 95 7.19 7.49 -18.59
CA PHE A 95 6.77 6.09 -18.56
C PHE A 95 6.69 5.59 -17.12
N ILE A 96 7.69 5.91 -16.29
CA ILE A 96 7.67 5.57 -14.86
C ILE A 96 6.44 6.19 -14.16
N TRP A 97 6.12 7.45 -14.47
CA TRP A 97 4.95 8.11 -13.92
C TRP A 97 3.64 7.42 -14.33
N LYS A 98 3.48 7.10 -15.62
CA LYS A 98 2.31 6.36 -16.13
C LYS A 98 2.16 4.99 -15.47
N ILE A 99 3.24 4.24 -15.34
CA ILE A 99 3.24 2.91 -14.71
C ILE A 99 2.83 3.03 -13.24
N ARG A 100 3.41 3.97 -12.49
CA ARG A 100 3.02 4.20 -11.08
C ARG A 100 1.54 4.54 -10.95
N LYS A 101 1.02 5.36 -11.87
CA LYS A 101 -0.41 5.70 -11.90
C LYS A 101 -1.29 4.47 -12.14
N ILE A 102 -0.88 3.58 -13.04
CA ILE A 102 -1.57 2.30 -13.29
C ILE A 102 -1.58 1.42 -12.03
N LEU A 103 -0.42 1.23 -11.40
CA LEU A 103 -0.26 0.31 -10.28
C LEU A 103 -0.96 0.80 -9.00
N PHE A 104 -0.89 2.10 -8.71
CA PHE A 104 -1.27 2.61 -7.38
C PHE A 104 -2.57 3.43 -7.34
N CYS A 105 -3.12 3.86 -8.49
CA CYS A 105 -4.31 4.73 -8.47
C CYS A 105 -5.65 4.00 -8.63
N ARG A 106 -5.69 2.76 -9.16
CA ARG A 106 -6.96 2.15 -9.60
C ARG A 106 -7.61 1.20 -8.59
N GLN A 107 -6.89 0.41 -7.77
CA GLN A 107 -7.51 -0.66 -6.99
C GLN A 107 -6.80 -1.01 -5.67
N LYS A 108 -7.59 -1.40 -4.66
CA LYS A 108 -7.11 -2.11 -3.47
C LYS A 108 -6.83 -3.57 -3.87
N GLY A 109 -5.56 -3.94 -3.97
CA GLY A 109 -5.15 -5.30 -4.32
C GLY A 109 -3.64 -5.42 -4.42
N ARG A 110 -3.12 -6.65 -4.42
CA ARG A 110 -1.69 -6.88 -4.67
C ARG A 110 -1.39 -6.57 -6.15
N VAL A 111 -0.52 -5.61 -6.37
CA VAL A 111 0.02 -5.25 -7.69
C VAL A 111 1.52 -5.51 -7.72
N CYS A 112 2.07 -5.70 -8.92
CA CYS A 112 3.49 -5.96 -9.10
C CYS A 112 4.30 -4.66 -8.91
N SER A 113 5.62 -4.79 -8.84
CA SER A 113 6.51 -3.63 -8.84
C SER A 113 6.63 -3.00 -10.23
N VAL A 114 7.09 -1.75 -10.32
CA VAL A 114 7.40 -1.09 -11.61
C VAL A 114 8.36 -1.93 -12.45
N LYS A 115 9.39 -2.52 -11.81
CA LYS A 115 10.32 -3.46 -12.44
C LYS A 115 9.59 -4.66 -13.06
N ALA A 116 8.73 -5.31 -12.28
CA ALA A 116 7.99 -6.48 -12.73
C ALA A 116 7.01 -6.13 -13.86
N TYR A 117 6.33 -4.98 -13.78
CA TYR A 117 5.45 -4.48 -14.85
C TYR A 117 6.22 -4.32 -16.17
N ILE A 118 7.39 -3.67 -16.14
CA ILE A 118 8.22 -3.48 -17.33
C ILE A 118 8.64 -4.84 -17.91
N ASN A 119 9.10 -5.78 -17.07
CA ASN A 119 9.47 -7.11 -17.53
C ASN A 119 8.28 -7.91 -18.10
N ASN A 120 7.08 -7.78 -17.53
CA ASN A 120 5.87 -8.39 -18.07
C ASN A 120 5.55 -7.84 -19.48
N VAL A 121 5.69 -6.52 -19.67
CA VAL A 121 5.49 -5.88 -20.99
C VAL A 121 6.54 -6.35 -22.00
N LEU A 122 7.80 -6.42 -21.60
CA LEU A 122 8.88 -6.89 -22.46
C LEU A 122 8.70 -8.37 -22.83
N ALA A 123 8.33 -9.22 -21.88
CA ALA A 123 8.05 -10.63 -22.15
C ALA A 123 6.93 -10.78 -23.19
N ALA A 124 5.81 -10.07 -23.01
CA ALA A 124 4.73 -10.08 -23.99
C ALA A 124 5.16 -9.55 -25.35
N HIS A 125 6.01 -8.51 -25.40
CA HIS A 125 6.57 -7.99 -26.63
C HIS A 125 7.46 -9.02 -27.35
N PHE A 126 8.32 -9.72 -26.62
CA PHE A 126 9.16 -10.77 -27.19
C PHE A 126 8.35 -11.95 -27.70
N ASP A 127 7.28 -12.33 -27.01
CA ASP A 127 6.35 -13.37 -27.46
C ASP A 127 5.59 -12.95 -28.73
N GLU A 128 5.13 -11.69 -28.80
CA GLU A 128 4.36 -11.16 -29.94
C GLU A 128 5.20 -11.05 -31.21
N TYR A 129 6.47 -10.68 -31.10
CA TYR A 129 7.38 -10.47 -32.23
C TYR A 129 8.50 -11.53 -32.32
N ALA A 130 8.27 -12.72 -31.75
CA ALA A 130 9.24 -13.80 -31.68
C ALA A 130 9.77 -14.23 -33.06
N ASP A 131 8.92 -14.19 -34.08
CA ASP A 131 9.25 -14.48 -35.48
C ASP A 131 10.27 -13.50 -36.07
N ILE A 132 10.23 -12.23 -35.65
CA ILE A 132 11.12 -11.17 -36.12
C ILE A 132 12.42 -11.11 -35.29
N ILE A 133 12.31 -11.39 -33.98
CA ILE A 133 13.40 -11.20 -33.02
C ILE A 133 14.31 -12.43 -32.95
N ASN A 134 13.75 -13.64 -32.84
CA ASN A 134 14.54 -14.86 -32.62
C ASN A 134 15.58 -15.14 -33.71
N PRO A 135 15.35 -14.86 -35.01
CA PRO A 135 16.38 -15.05 -36.03
C PRO A 135 17.62 -14.13 -35.88
N LYS A 136 17.56 -13.12 -35.01
CA LYS A 136 18.64 -12.13 -34.80
C LYS A 136 19.39 -12.32 -33.47
N LEU A 137 18.92 -13.23 -32.62
CA LEU A 137 19.52 -13.60 -31.34
C LEU A 137 20.45 -14.79 -31.52
#